data_AF-A0A6P3XED2-F1
#
_entry.id   AF-A0A6P3XED2-F1
#
_cell.length_a   1.000
_cell.length_b   1.000
_cell.length_c   1.000
_cell.angle_alpha   90.00
_cell.angle_beta   90.00
_cell.angle_gamma   90.00
#
_symmetry.space_group_name_H-M   'P 1'
#
loop_
_entity.id
_entity.type
_entity.pdbx_description
1 polymer ?
#
loop_
_entity_poly.entity_id
_entity_poly.type
_entity_poly.pdbx_seq_one_letter_code
_entity_poly.pdbx_strand_id
1 'polypeptide(L)'
;MIKRNNLRYGIPFMIFIFGGLLGLREFAEIRYKYRNTRYVKDEVKDVGILTKPVEEITLEKEYEKLQKVDIDNWENTRIQRPWEETNTK
;
A
#
# COMPACT_ATOMS: atom_id res chain seq x y z
N MET A 1 42.89 16.10 35.48
CA MET A 1 41.84 17.01 35.99
C MET A 1 40.98 17.44 34.80
N ILE A 2 39.79 16.86 34.63
CA ILE A 2 38.95 17.11 33.45
C ILE A 2 38.40 18.54 33.51
N LYS A 3 38.62 19.33 32.45
CA LYS A 3 38.27 20.76 32.41
C LYS A 3 36.75 20.93 32.30
N ARG A 4 36.15 21.74 33.18
CA ARG A 4 34.68 21.99 33.26
C ARG A 4 34.05 22.41 31.93
N ASN A 5 34.81 23.07 31.05
CA ASN A 5 34.36 23.46 29.71
C ASN A 5 34.10 22.25 28.79
N ASN A 6 34.90 21.20 28.90
CA ASN A 6 34.77 20.01 28.05
C ASN A 6 33.55 19.17 28.47
N LEU A 7 33.21 19.16 29.76
CA LEU A 7 31.95 18.56 30.24
C LEU A 7 30.72 19.32 29.72
N ARG A 8 30.77 20.66 29.71
CA ARG A 8 29.63 21.50 29.31
C ARG A 8 29.18 21.25 27.87
N TYR A 9 30.12 20.94 26.97
CA TYR A 9 29.82 20.67 25.55
C TYR A 9 29.82 19.19 25.20
N GLY A 10 30.59 18.36 25.91
CA GLY A 10 30.66 16.92 25.65
C GLY A 10 29.42 16.15 26.12
N ILE A 11 28.85 16.53 27.27
CA ILE A 11 27.63 15.88 27.80
C ILE A 11 26.44 16.04 26.85
N PRO A 12 26.06 17.25 26.38
CA PRO A 12 24.94 17.38 25.45
C PRO A 12 25.20 16.67 24.12
N PHE A 13 26.45 16.62 23.65
CA PHE A 13 26.81 15.88 22.44
C PHE A 13 26.64 14.36 22.60
N MET A 14 27.05 13.80 23.74
CA MET A 14 26.84 12.37 24.04
C MET A 14 25.35 12.04 24.17
N ILE A 15 24.58 12.89 24.85
CA ILE A 15 23.12 12.73 24.94
C ILE A 15 22.49 12.78 23.54
N PHE A 16 22.96 13.66 22.66
CA PHE A 16 22.47 13.73 21.29
C PHE A 16 22.78 12.45 20.49
N ILE A 17 24.00 11.90 20.61
CA ILE A 17 24.37 10.64 19.94
C ILE A 17 23.50 9.49 20.44
N PHE A 18 23.43 9.28 21.75
CA PHE A 18 22.68 8.16 22.32
C PHE A 18 21.16 8.33 22.15
N GLY A 19 20.65 9.55 22.32
CA GLY A 19 19.26 9.89 22.10
C GLY A 19 18.84 9.77 20.64
N GLY A 20 19.70 10.19 19.71
CA GLY A 20 19.48 10.00 18.27
C GLY A 20 19.45 8.53 17.88
N LEU A 21 20.37 7.71 18.40
CA LEU A 21 20.41 6.29 18.09
C LEU A 21 19.15 5.54 18.58
N LEU A 22 18.67 5.85 19.79
CA LEU A 22 17.44 5.26 20.32
C LEU A 22 16.20 5.81 19.60
N GLY A 23 16.18 7.10 19.27
CA GLY A 23 15.05 7.74 18.58
C GLY A 23 14.87 7.23 17.15
N LEU A 24 15.95 7.10 16.37
CA LEU A 24 15.86 6.63 14.98
C LEU A 24 15.30 5.20 14.87
N ARG A 25 15.53 4.35 15.87
CA ARG A 25 15.02 2.97 15.90
C ARG A 25 13.49 2.93 15.84
N GLU A 26 12.83 3.75 16.65
CA GLU A 26 11.36 3.84 16.69
C GLU A 26 10.80 4.32 15.35
N PHE A 27 11.40 5.36 14.75
CA PHE A 27 10.96 5.87 13.45
C PHE A 27 11.21 4.88 12.30
N ALA A 28 12.31 4.12 12.34
CA ALA A 28 12.62 3.12 11.34
C ALA A 28 11.65 1.92 11.40
N GLU A 29 11.22 1.53 12.61
CA GLU A 29 10.30 0.42 12.81
C GLU A 29 8.89 0.70 12.25
N ILE A 30 8.41 1.95 12.34
CA ILE A 30 7.12 2.39 11.77
C ILE A 30 7.03 1.99 10.30
N ARG A 31 8.09 2.20 9.50
CA ARG A 31 8.09 1.84 8.08
C ARG A 31 7.81 0.35 7.86
N TYR A 32 8.37 -0.53 8.69
CA TYR A 32 8.17 -1.97 8.56
C TYR A 32 6.81 -2.40 9.11
N LYS A 33 6.36 -1.80 10.21
CA LYS A 33 5.06 -2.07 10.82
C LYS A 33 3.88 -1.77 9.88
N TYR A 34 3.93 -0.63 9.19
CA TYR A 34 2.85 -0.20 8.29
C TYR A 34 3.03 -0.60 6.82
N ARG A 35 4.19 -1.14 6.44
CA ARG A 35 4.40 -1.67 5.08
C ARG A 35 3.62 -2.96 4.80
N ASN A 36 3.12 -3.64 5.82
CA ASN A 36 2.37 -4.88 5.63
C ASN A 36 0.94 -4.57 5.11
N THR A 37 0.78 -4.54 3.79
CA THR A 37 -0.50 -4.39 3.07
C THR A 37 -1.58 -5.43 3.42
N ARG A 38 -1.22 -6.48 4.17
CA ARG A 38 -2.20 -7.47 4.66
C ARG A 38 -3.21 -6.87 5.63
N TYR A 39 -2.79 -5.96 6.52
CA TYR A 39 -3.68 -5.36 7.53
C TYR A 39 -4.85 -4.60 6.90
N VAL A 40 -4.57 -3.81 5.85
CA VAL A 40 -5.60 -3.06 5.11
C VAL A 40 -6.62 -3.98 4.43
N LYS A 41 -6.20 -5.15 3.94
CA LYS A 41 -7.12 -6.10 3.30
C LYS A 41 -8.11 -6.71 4.29
N ASP A 42 -7.68 -6.95 5.52
CA ASP A 42 -8.55 -7.54 6.54
C ASP A 42 -9.55 -6.50 7.07
N GLU A 43 -9.13 -5.24 7.29
CA GLU A 43 -10.04 -4.13 7.62
C GLU A 43 -11.10 -3.87 6.53
N VAL A 44 -10.71 -3.95 5.25
CA VAL A 44 -11.61 -3.73 4.12
C VAL A 44 -12.71 -4.81 4.03
N LYS A 45 -12.42 -6.05 4.45
CA LYS A 45 -13.43 -7.11 4.55
C LYS A 45 -14.45 -6.81 5.64
N ASP A 46 -14.00 -6.28 6.78
CA ASP A 46 -14.88 -5.92 7.90
C ASP A 46 -15.82 -4.77 7.56
N VAL A 47 -15.41 -3.87 6.64
CA VAL A 47 -16.24 -2.77 6.10
C VAL A 47 -17.26 -3.27 5.06
N GLY A 48 -17.29 -4.57 4.75
CA GLY A 48 -18.26 -5.18 3.85
C GLY A 48 -17.96 -4.98 2.37
N ILE A 49 -16.74 -4.55 2.02
CA ILE A 49 -16.31 -4.45 0.63
C ILE A 49 -15.91 -5.85 0.17
N LEU A 50 -16.66 -6.39 -0.81
CA LEU A 50 -16.38 -7.70 -1.40
C LEU A 50 -15.10 -7.63 -2.24
N THR A 51 -13.96 -7.99 -1.62
CA THR A 51 -12.70 -8.18 -2.34
C THR A 51 -12.67 -9.55 -3.02
N LYS A 52 -12.13 -9.63 -4.24
CA LYS A 52 -11.87 -10.92 -4.91
C LYS A 52 -10.95 -11.79 -4.05
N PRO A 53 -11.13 -13.13 -4.04
CA PRO A 53 -10.27 -14.03 -3.29
C PRO A 53 -8.82 -13.94 -3.78
N VAL A 54 -7.87 -14.16 -2.88
CA VAL A 54 -6.43 -14.00 -3.16
C VAL A 54 -5.97 -14.94 -4.28
N GLU A 55 -6.61 -16.09 -4.40
CA GLU A 55 -6.34 -17.11 -5.43
C GLU A 55 -6.72 -16.63 -6.83
N GLU A 56 -7.70 -15.73 -6.97
CA GLU A 56 -8.15 -15.23 -8.28
C GLU A 56 -7.35 -14.04 -8.80
N ILE A 57 -6.59 -13.37 -7.94
CA ILE A 57 -5.77 -12.18 -8.27
C ILE A 57 -4.30 -12.55 -8.53
N THR A 58 -3.96 -13.84 -8.61
CA THR A 58 -2.60 -14.26 -8.95
C THR A 58 -2.34 -14.07 -10.43
N LEU A 59 -1.06 -13.92 -10.79
CA LEU A 59 -0.65 -13.67 -12.17
C LEU A 59 -1.05 -14.83 -13.09
N GLU A 60 -0.95 -16.06 -12.59
CA GLU A 60 -1.30 -17.27 -13.33
C GLU A 60 -2.80 -17.32 -13.63
N LYS A 61 -3.66 -16.94 -12.67
CA LYS A 61 -5.10 -16.91 -12.87
C LYS A 61 -5.54 -15.79 -13.80
N GLU A 62 -4.95 -14.61 -13.70
CA GLU A 62 -5.21 -13.56 -14.68
C GLU A 62 -4.72 -13.96 -16.08
N TYR A 63 -3.59 -14.65 -16.19
CA TYR A 63 -3.12 -15.19 -17.46
C TYR A 63 -4.08 -16.25 -18.03
N GLU A 64 -4.55 -17.21 -17.22
CA GLU A 64 -5.57 -18.19 -17.63
C GLU A 64 -6.86 -17.50 -18.12
N LYS A 65 -7.28 -16.40 -17.49
CA LYS A 65 -8.45 -15.62 -17.94
C LYS A 65 -8.19 -15.03 -19.31
N LEU A 66 -7.05 -14.36 -19.50
CA LEU A 66 -6.68 -13.74 -20.77
C LEU A 66 -6.57 -14.76 -21.92
N GLN A 67 -6.09 -15.97 -21.66
CA GLN A 67 -6.03 -17.03 -22.67
C GLN A 67 -7.41 -17.49 -23.15
N LYS A 68 -8.45 -17.39 -22.32
CA LYS A 68 -9.82 -17.79 -22.67
C LYS A 68 -10.60 -16.69 -23.38
N VAL A 69 -10.09 -15.47 -23.39
CA VAL A 69 -10.72 -14.34 -24.08
C VAL A 69 -10.45 -14.46 -25.57
N ASP A 70 -11.50 -14.38 -26.37
CA ASP A 70 -11.40 -14.29 -27.82
C ASP A 70 -10.93 -12.87 -28.21
N ILE A 71 -9.68 -12.75 -28.61
CA ILE A 71 -9.05 -11.50 -29.03
C ILE A 71 -9.31 -11.25 -30.53
N ASP A 72 -9.57 -12.29 -31.30
CA ASP A 72 -9.65 -12.23 -32.75
C ASP A 72 -11.01 -11.66 -33.21
N ASN A 73 -12.08 -11.93 -32.47
CA ASN A 73 -13.43 -11.41 -32.75
C ASN A 73 -13.83 -10.23 -31.85
N TRP A 74 -12.93 -9.25 -31.68
CA TRP A 74 -13.25 -8.06 -30.89
C TRP A 74 -14.21 -7.13 -31.65
N GLU A 75 -15.24 -6.64 -30.98
CA GLU A 75 -16.16 -5.63 -31.52
C GLU A 75 -16.09 -4.33 -30.71
N ASN A 76 -16.09 -3.19 -31.39
CA ASN A 76 -16.16 -1.88 -30.75
C ASN A 76 -17.61 -1.60 -30.30
N THR A 77 -17.92 -1.98 -29.08
CA THR A 77 -19.21 -1.68 -28.47
C THR A 77 -19.21 -0.26 -27.92
N ARG A 78 -20.18 0.56 -28.36
CA ARG A 78 -20.41 1.89 -27.80
C ARG A 78 -21.39 1.78 -26.66
N ILE A 79 -21.12 2.49 -25.56
CA ILE A 79 -22.11 2.66 -24.49
C ILE A 79 -23.27 3.45 -25.08
N GLN A 80 -24.49 3.00 -24.79
CA GLN A 80 -25.72 3.67 -25.22
C GLN A 80 -25.72 5.09 -24.70
N ARG A 81 -26.09 6.06 -25.54
CA ARG A 81 -26.18 7.43 -25.06
C ARG A 81 -27.41 7.52 -24.16
N PRO A 82 -27.35 8.21 -23.00
CA PRO A 82 -28.49 8.28 -22.06
C PRO A 82 -29.83 8.73 -22.67
N TRP A 83 -29.82 9.39 -23.83
CA TRP A 83 -31.01 9.88 -24.53
C TRP A 83 -31.51 8.96 -25.66
N GLU A 84 -30.77 7.91 -26.01
CA GLU A 84 -31.16 6.92 -27.03
C GLU A 84 -32.18 5.90 -26.50
N GLU A 85 -32.34 5.75 -25.18
CA GLU A 85 -33.27 4.82 -24.52
C GLU A 85 -34.76 5.16 -24.76
N THR A 86 -35.08 6.36 -25.24
CA THR A 86 -36.46 6.84 -25.40
C THR A 86 -37.16 6.36 -26.68
N ASN A 87 -36.43 5.80 -27.65
CA ASN A 87 -36.96 5.49 -28.99
C ASN A 87 -37.14 3.99 -29.29
N THR A 88 -36.77 3.08 -28.38
CA THR A 88 -37.13 1.65 -28.49
C THR A 88 -38.34 1.35 -27.62
N LYS A 89 -39.54 1.57 -28.20
CA LYS A 89 -40.82 1.02 -27.73
C LYS A 89 -41.33 -0.01 -28.74
#